data_AF-V5HEX0-F1
#
_entry.id   AF-V5HEX0-F1
#
_cell.length_a   1.000
_cell.length_b   1.000
_cell.length_c   1.000
_cell.angle_alpha   90.00
_cell.angle_beta   90.00
_cell.angle_gamma   90.00
#
_symmetry.space_group_name_H-M   'P 1'
#
loop_
_entity.id
_entity.type
_entity.pdbx_description
1 polymer ?
#
loop_
_entity_poly.entity_id
_entity_poly.type
_entity_poly.pdbx_seq_one_letter_code
_entity_poly.pdbx_strand_id
1 'polypeptide(L)'
;MFAVFRCTLFSWLLLGVGVCGNVVYPRLLEARGLDAEKILYIQDDVVLRLQKTSVLSESFVFSENINGRRVDKIMNGKELEADMYYDRNRMASVNLKDKNGGVEVKGILSHRLRIAPLDISARTGDGPIPHKIFEVEQRAVNDVGQPVGPKKESNNKTFYAELRIVADEYHRGAFKSDEELVQYFALCIKLVNIRYEDTSDPRVQFLLTTVEVAENNFTEVFYAPDVDCPGRSVKIYMDPVLMINKTAKIYGNSNEDITVFVTSVDLADHFDGSAYNHVMGQAKLGGLCSRGRRVAIVEDAPPTYSLIQIIAHELAHTLGVSHDGEKPLESIANKLKKQLQWPERTPHVALSSRKKQRALLGLLY
;
A
#
# COMPACT_ATOMS: atom_id res chain seq x y z
N MET A 1 39.37 38.70 54.20
CA MET A 1 37.89 38.82 54.15
C MET A 1 37.46 38.57 52.72
N PHE A 2 36.81 37.43 52.49
CA PHE A 2 36.41 36.93 51.18
C PHE A 2 35.13 37.62 50.69
N ALA A 3 35.07 37.97 49.40
CA ALA A 3 33.82 38.24 48.70
C ALA A 3 33.82 37.45 47.39
N VAL A 4 32.75 36.68 47.24
CA VAL A 4 32.51 35.56 46.32
C VAL A 4 32.35 36.04 44.87
N PHE A 5 33.13 35.47 43.95
CA PHE A 5 32.83 35.53 42.52
C PHE A 5 31.91 34.35 42.15
N ARG A 6 30.69 34.66 41.72
CA ARG A 6 29.72 33.69 41.17
C ARG A 6 30.17 33.26 39.77
N CYS A 7 30.65 32.03 39.63
CA CYS A 7 30.63 31.30 38.36
C CYS A 7 29.27 30.61 38.23
N THR A 8 28.39 31.17 37.41
CA THR A 8 27.22 30.42 36.90
C THR A 8 27.51 30.04 35.46
N LEU A 9 27.74 28.74 35.27
CA LEU A 9 27.88 28.06 33.99
C LEU A 9 26.65 28.34 33.12
N PHE A 10 26.89 28.85 31.91
CA PHE A 10 25.89 28.91 30.85
C PHE A 10 25.47 27.47 30.52
N SER A 11 24.26 27.09 30.95
CA SER A 11 23.57 25.91 30.45
C SER A 11 23.22 26.17 28.98
N TRP A 12 24.01 25.61 28.07
CA TRP A 12 23.63 25.51 26.67
C TRP A 12 22.46 24.54 26.55
N LEU A 13 21.28 25.12 26.41
CA LEU A 13 20.08 24.48 25.95
C LEU A 13 20.38 23.82 24.58
N LEU A 14 20.52 22.50 24.58
CA LEU A 14 20.38 21.70 23.36
C LEU A 14 18.94 21.87 22.90
N LEU A 15 18.72 22.86 22.02
CA LEU A 15 17.56 22.90 21.14
C LEU A 15 17.61 21.60 20.34
N GLY A 16 16.73 20.67 20.72
CA GLY A 16 16.46 19.47 19.95
C GLY A 16 16.21 19.85 18.51
N VAL A 17 16.83 19.10 17.60
CA VAL A 17 16.67 19.20 16.16
C VAL A 17 15.18 19.08 15.85
N GLY A 18 14.52 20.22 15.70
CA GLY A 18 13.20 20.28 15.12
C GLY A 18 13.36 19.82 13.67
N VAL A 19 12.85 18.63 13.35
CA VAL A 19 12.61 18.27 11.95
C VAL A 19 11.57 19.27 11.45
N CYS A 20 12.06 20.35 10.86
CA CYS A 20 11.27 21.46 10.36
C CYS A 20 10.52 20.97 9.12
N GLY A 21 9.43 20.24 9.33
CA GLY A 21 8.51 19.88 8.26
C GLY A 21 7.84 21.13 7.73
N ASN A 22 7.70 21.24 6.41
CA ASN A 22 6.96 22.33 5.79
C ASN A 22 5.50 22.25 6.25
N VAL A 23 5.08 23.25 7.04
CA VAL A 23 3.69 23.40 7.48
C VAL A 23 2.92 24.10 6.37
N VAL A 24 1.83 23.48 5.93
CA VAL A 24 0.98 23.97 4.85
C VAL A 24 -0.47 24.09 5.31
N TYR A 25 -1.27 24.81 4.53
CA TYR A 25 -2.69 25.03 4.80
C TYR A 25 -3.49 24.74 3.54
N PRO A 26 -3.88 23.47 3.31
CA PRO A 26 -4.63 23.06 2.13
C PRO A 26 -5.94 23.83 1.99
N ARG A 27 -6.30 24.13 0.74
CA ARG A 27 -7.55 24.82 0.38
C ARG A 27 -8.21 24.09 -0.77
N LEU A 28 -9.50 23.81 -0.61
CA LEU A 28 -10.32 23.29 -1.69
C LEU A 28 -10.82 24.46 -2.53
N LEU A 29 -10.50 24.42 -3.82
CA LEU A 29 -10.97 25.38 -4.81
C LEU A 29 -12.01 24.66 -5.68
N GLU A 30 -13.26 25.10 -5.59
CA GLU A 30 -14.35 24.56 -6.40
C GLU A 30 -14.74 25.56 -7.49
N ALA A 31 -14.75 25.09 -8.74
CA ALA A 31 -15.36 25.86 -9.83
C ALA A 31 -16.89 25.94 -9.63
N ARG A 32 -17.55 26.96 -10.19
CA ARG A 32 -19.01 27.03 -10.19
C ARG A 32 -19.56 26.22 -11.38
N GLY A 33 -20.32 25.16 -11.13
CA GLY A 33 -20.96 24.34 -12.18
C GLY A 33 -21.33 22.93 -11.70
N LEU A 34 -22.22 22.24 -12.43
CA LEU A 34 -22.67 20.88 -12.11
C LEU A 34 -21.55 19.82 -12.26
N ASP A 35 -20.56 20.09 -13.12
CA ASP A 35 -19.36 19.25 -13.38
C ASP A 35 -18.07 19.93 -12.90
N ALA A 36 -18.12 20.65 -11.78
CA ALA A 36 -16.97 21.40 -11.28
C ALA A 36 -15.81 20.48 -10.88
N GLU A 37 -14.68 20.62 -11.58
CA GLU A 37 -13.41 20.02 -11.19
C GLU A 37 -13.01 20.53 -9.79
N LYS A 38 -12.81 19.61 -8.84
CA LYS A 38 -12.31 19.95 -7.50
C LYS A 38 -10.79 20.06 -7.55
N ILE A 39 -10.26 21.23 -7.21
CA ILE A 39 -8.82 21.46 -7.17
C ILE A 39 -8.40 21.60 -5.72
N LEU A 40 -7.47 20.77 -5.26
CA LEU A 40 -6.86 20.92 -3.96
C LEU A 40 -5.54 21.67 -4.10
N TYR A 41 -5.51 22.91 -3.62
CA TYR A 41 -4.30 23.71 -3.52
C TYR A 41 -3.63 23.45 -2.17
N ILE A 42 -2.35 23.04 -2.17
CA ILE A 42 -1.60 22.78 -0.93
C ILE A 42 -0.48 23.80 -0.79
N GLN A 43 0.35 23.94 -1.83
CA GLN A 43 1.40 24.95 -1.99
C GLN A 43 1.73 25.09 -3.49
N ASP A 44 2.58 26.06 -3.87
CA ASP A 44 2.82 26.44 -5.28
C ASP A 44 3.13 25.26 -6.21
N ASP A 45 3.94 24.30 -5.75
CA ASP A 45 4.38 23.11 -6.49
C ASP A 45 3.53 21.86 -6.22
N VAL A 46 2.50 21.96 -5.38
CA VAL A 46 1.60 20.85 -5.01
C VAL A 46 0.14 21.29 -5.14
N VAL A 47 -0.40 21.06 -6.34
CA VAL A 47 -1.81 21.26 -6.67
C VAL A 47 -2.36 19.97 -7.25
N LEU A 48 -3.44 19.44 -6.69
CA LEU A 48 -4.08 18.20 -7.13
C LEU A 48 -5.39 18.48 -7.87
N ARG A 49 -5.57 17.83 -9.01
CA ARG A 49 -6.84 17.76 -9.75
C ARG A 49 -7.60 16.52 -9.31
N LEU A 50 -8.62 16.72 -8.49
CA LEU A 50 -9.25 15.63 -7.76
C LEU A 50 -10.30 14.92 -8.62
N GLN A 51 -10.12 13.61 -8.77
CA GLN A 51 -11.11 12.68 -9.27
C GLN A 51 -11.57 11.74 -8.16
N LYS A 52 -12.84 11.31 -8.17
CA LYS A 52 -13.38 10.39 -7.15
C LYS A 52 -12.71 9.02 -7.22
N THR A 53 -12.25 8.52 -6.08
CA THR A 53 -11.77 7.13 -5.96
C THR A 53 -12.95 6.16 -6.00
N SER A 54 -12.74 5.01 -6.65
CA SER A 54 -13.63 3.85 -6.51
C SER A 54 -12.82 2.57 -6.65
N VAL A 55 -12.64 1.88 -5.53
CA VAL A 55 -11.88 0.64 -5.36
C VAL A 55 -12.49 -0.29 -4.31
N LEU A 56 -13.46 0.16 -3.50
CA LEU A 56 -14.19 -0.66 -2.55
C LEU A 56 -15.45 -1.29 -3.16
N SER A 57 -15.79 -2.50 -2.74
CA SER A 57 -17.14 -3.04 -2.96
C SER A 57 -18.17 -2.26 -2.13
N GLU A 58 -19.40 -2.14 -2.64
CA GLU A 58 -20.48 -1.44 -1.91
C GLU A 58 -20.82 -2.14 -0.59
N SER A 59 -20.97 -3.47 -0.63
CA SER A 59 -21.01 -4.31 0.57
C SER A 59 -19.58 -4.68 0.94
N PHE A 60 -18.96 -3.88 1.80
CA PHE A 60 -17.59 -4.07 2.24
C PHE A 60 -17.55 -4.90 3.53
N VAL A 61 -16.63 -5.86 3.64
CA VAL A 61 -16.49 -6.69 4.83
C VAL A 61 -15.28 -6.24 5.64
N PHE A 62 -15.51 -5.86 6.89
CA PHE A 62 -14.44 -5.77 7.87
C PHE A 62 -14.52 -6.98 8.81
N SER A 63 -13.43 -7.72 8.96
CA SER A 63 -13.38 -8.89 9.83
C SER A 63 -12.36 -8.68 10.94
N GLU A 64 -12.68 -9.11 12.15
CA GLU A 64 -11.74 -9.12 13.26
C GLU A 64 -11.93 -10.37 14.14
N ASN A 65 -10.89 -10.72 14.88
CA ASN A 65 -10.96 -11.84 15.82
C ASN A 65 -11.27 -11.32 17.23
N ILE A 66 -12.48 -11.57 17.71
CA ILE A 66 -12.92 -11.23 19.06
C ILE A 66 -13.05 -12.53 19.86
N ASN A 67 -12.25 -12.68 20.91
CA ASN A 67 -12.26 -13.85 21.80
C ASN A 67 -12.10 -15.20 21.06
N GLY A 68 -11.17 -15.26 20.10
CA GLY A 68 -10.90 -16.46 19.30
C GLY A 68 -11.98 -16.80 18.26
N ARG A 69 -12.94 -15.89 18.04
CA ARG A 69 -13.97 -16.02 17.01
C ARG A 69 -13.87 -14.87 16.02
N ARG A 70 -13.84 -15.22 14.73
CA ARG A 70 -14.00 -14.26 13.64
C ARG A 70 -15.40 -13.64 13.68
N VAL A 71 -15.44 -12.31 13.66
CA VAL A 71 -16.65 -11.49 13.57
C VAL A 71 -16.55 -10.64 12.31
N ASP A 72 -17.62 -10.63 11.52
CA ASP A 72 -17.72 -9.83 10.30
C ASP A 72 -18.67 -8.64 10.52
N LYS A 73 -18.17 -7.42 10.27
CA LYS A 73 -18.90 -6.16 10.24
C LYS A 73 -19.07 -5.75 8.77
N ILE A 74 -20.31 -5.67 8.31
CA ILE A 74 -20.62 -5.13 6.98
C ILE A 74 -20.58 -3.61 7.05
N MET A 75 -19.77 -3.00 6.20
CA MET A 75 -19.61 -1.55 6.04
C MET A 75 -20.10 -1.11 4.66
N ASN A 76 -20.49 0.15 4.53
CA ASN A 76 -20.85 0.74 3.25
C ASN A 76 -19.60 1.29 2.55
N GLY A 77 -19.15 0.61 1.49
CA GLY A 77 -17.97 1.04 0.73
C GLY A 77 -18.13 2.41 0.08
N LYS A 78 -19.35 2.80 -0.33
CA LYS A 78 -19.61 4.13 -0.92
C LYS A 78 -19.44 5.25 0.09
N GLU A 79 -19.81 5.01 1.34
CA GLU A 79 -19.60 5.97 2.43
C GLU A 79 -18.11 6.05 2.81
N LEU A 80 -17.42 4.91 2.87
CA LEU A 80 -15.98 4.86 3.17
C LEU A 80 -15.14 5.63 2.13
N GLU A 81 -15.53 5.57 0.85
CA GLU A 81 -14.87 6.26 -0.27
C GLU A 81 -15.39 7.68 -0.54
N ALA A 82 -16.43 8.13 0.18
CA ALA A 82 -17.12 9.39 -0.13
C ALA A 82 -16.15 10.58 -0.18
N ASP A 83 -15.14 10.58 0.70
CA ASP A 83 -14.14 11.64 0.84
C ASP A 83 -12.79 11.30 0.19
N MET A 84 -12.74 10.24 -0.62
CA MET A 84 -11.50 9.75 -1.23
C MET A 84 -11.35 10.21 -2.67
N TYR A 85 -10.19 10.78 -2.96
CA TYR A 85 -9.85 11.34 -4.27
C TYR A 85 -8.47 10.90 -4.73
N TYR A 86 -8.21 11.05 -6.03
CA TYR A 86 -6.91 10.82 -6.63
C TYR A 86 -6.61 11.84 -7.73
N ASP A 87 -5.32 12.02 -8.01
CA ASP A 87 -4.81 12.73 -9.18
C ASP A 87 -3.86 11.77 -9.91
N ARG A 88 -4.29 11.34 -11.10
CA ARG A 88 -3.56 10.38 -11.93
C ARG A 88 -2.17 10.89 -12.33
N ASN A 89 -2.05 12.16 -12.69
CA ASN A 89 -0.81 12.71 -13.23
C ASN A 89 0.25 12.89 -12.14
N ARG A 90 -0.19 13.14 -10.91
CA ARG A 90 0.71 13.24 -9.74
C ARG A 90 0.94 11.93 -9.02
N MET A 91 0.25 10.85 -9.40
CA MET A 91 0.19 9.61 -8.63
C MET A 91 -0.21 9.87 -7.17
N ALA A 92 -1.16 10.78 -6.97
CA ALA A 92 -1.64 11.19 -5.65
C ALA A 92 -2.96 10.48 -5.33
N SER A 93 -3.15 10.12 -4.06
CA SER A 93 -4.43 9.64 -3.55
C SER A 93 -4.60 10.10 -2.11
N VAL A 94 -5.69 10.82 -1.84
CA VAL A 94 -5.93 11.50 -0.57
C VAL A 94 -7.35 11.29 -0.08
N ASN A 95 -7.51 11.25 1.24
CA ASN A 95 -8.79 11.47 1.91
C ASN A 95 -8.89 12.97 2.24
N LEU A 96 -10.04 13.57 1.93
CA LEU A 96 -10.30 15.00 2.09
C LEU A 96 -11.63 15.20 2.81
N LYS A 97 -11.58 15.71 4.03
CA LYS A 97 -12.76 16.07 4.83
C LYS A 97 -12.89 17.57 4.94
N ASP A 98 -14.08 18.10 4.64
CA ASP A 98 -14.42 19.48 4.92
C ASP A 98 -14.84 19.60 6.40
N LYS A 99 -14.22 20.53 7.12
CA LYS A 99 -14.47 20.82 8.54
C LYS A 99 -14.70 22.32 8.70
N ASN A 100 -15.95 22.75 8.56
CA ASN A 100 -16.42 24.10 8.87
C ASN A 100 -15.49 25.22 8.33
N GLY A 101 -15.08 25.12 7.06
CA GLY A 101 -14.22 26.11 6.40
C GLY A 101 -12.71 25.82 6.44
N GLY A 102 -12.29 24.77 7.15
CA GLY A 102 -10.97 24.16 7.03
C GLY A 102 -11.03 22.83 6.28
N VAL A 103 -9.96 22.47 5.55
CA VAL A 103 -9.88 21.20 4.84
C VAL A 103 -8.87 20.29 5.53
N GLU A 104 -9.30 19.10 5.94
CA GLU A 104 -8.41 18.06 6.46
C GLU A 104 -8.03 17.09 5.36
N VAL A 105 -6.73 17.02 5.05
CA VAL A 105 -6.17 16.11 4.03
C VAL A 105 -5.25 15.10 4.67
N LYS A 106 -5.41 13.81 4.33
CA LYS A 106 -4.49 12.73 4.67
C LYS A 106 -4.22 11.87 3.45
N GLY A 107 -2.95 11.54 3.17
CA GLY A 107 -2.63 10.57 2.13
C GLY A 107 -1.34 10.84 1.36
N ILE A 108 -1.33 10.39 0.11
CA ILE A 108 -0.19 10.40 -0.81
C ILE A 108 -0.30 11.59 -1.77
N LEU A 109 0.75 12.41 -1.83
CA LEU A 109 0.82 13.57 -2.74
C LEU A 109 1.65 13.29 -4.00
N SER A 110 2.61 12.38 -3.91
CA SER A 110 3.47 11.90 -5.01
C SER A 110 4.17 10.61 -4.59
N HIS A 111 5.08 10.09 -5.42
CA HIS A 111 5.88 8.91 -5.06
C HIS A 111 6.65 9.12 -3.74
N ARG A 112 7.15 10.33 -3.46
CA ARG A 112 7.95 10.68 -2.28
C ARG A 112 7.20 11.45 -1.20
N LEU A 113 6.17 12.21 -1.54
CA LEU A 113 5.53 13.14 -0.60
C LEU A 113 4.25 12.57 0.00
N ARG A 114 4.07 12.80 1.30
CA ARG A 114 2.86 12.50 2.07
C ARG A 114 2.35 13.74 2.79
N ILE A 115 1.07 13.75 3.12
CA ILE A 115 0.43 14.81 3.90
C ILE A 115 -0.36 14.24 5.07
N ALA A 116 -0.25 14.87 6.22
CA ALA A 116 -1.04 14.55 7.40
C ALA A 116 -1.43 15.84 8.17
N PRO A 117 -2.62 15.87 8.79
CA PRO A 117 -3.00 16.99 9.65
C PRO A 117 -2.10 17.05 10.88
N LEU A 118 -1.82 18.27 11.35
CA LEU A 118 -1.14 18.50 12.62
C LEU A 118 -2.19 18.63 13.73
N ASP A 119 -2.05 17.81 14.77
CA ASP A 119 -2.91 17.84 15.96
C ASP A 119 -2.46 19.00 16.87
N ILE A 120 -2.93 20.21 16.55
CA ILE A 120 -2.62 21.42 17.32
C ILE A 120 -3.86 21.81 18.12
N SER A 121 -3.84 21.50 19.41
CA SER A 121 -4.91 21.75 20.39
C SER A 121 -5.23 23.25 20.64
N ALA A 122 -4.61 24.17 19.90
CA ALA A 122 -4.58 25.60 20.22
C ALA A 122 -5.47 26.50 19.34
N ARG A 123 -6.30 25.95 18.43
CA ARG A 123 -7.22 26.77 17.61
C ARG A 123 -8.68 26.40 17.87
N THR A 124 -9.45 27.38 18.34
CA THR A 124 -10.92 27.42 18.28
C THR A 124 -11.38 27.07 16.87
N GLY A 125 -12.43 26.24 16.75
CA GLY A 125 -12.81 25.44 15.59
C GLY A 125 -13.16 26.13 14.27
N ASP A 126 -12.76 27.39 14.06
CA ASP A 126 -12.93 28.15 12.83
C ASP A 126 -11.55 28.55 12.26
N GLY A 127 -11.11 27.92 11.17
CA GLY A 127 -9.95 28.35 10.41
C GLY A 127 -9.19 27.25 9.66
N PRO A 128 -8.17 27.63 8.87
CA PRO A 128 -7.36 26.67 8.11
C PRO A 128 -6.68 25.65 9.04
N ILE A 129 -6.85 24.37 8.72
CA ILE A 129 -6.21 23.26 9.41
C ILE A 129 -4.76 23.17 8.93
N PRO A 130 -3.77 23.16 9.83
CA PRO A 130 -2.37 23.00 9.46
C PRO A 130 -2.03 21.54 9.16
N HIS A 131 -1.19 21.33 8.14
CA HIS A 131 -0.71 20.02 7.72
C HIS A 131 0.81 20.00 7.65
N LYS A 132 1.39 18.82 7.86
CA LYS A 132 2.80 18.55 7.58
C LYS A 132 2.91 17.81 6.26
N ILE A 133 3.76 18.31 5.37
CA ILE A 133 4.30 17.51 4.26
C ILE A 133 5.60 16.86 4.73
N PHE A 134 5.74 15.57 4.44
CA PHE A 134 6.96 14.84 4.73
C PHE A 134 7.33 13.91 3.57
N GLU A 135 8.64 13.73 3.40
CA GLU A 135 9.20 12.83 2.40
C GLU A 135 9.33 11.43 2.99
N VAL A 136 9.07 10.42 2.16
CA VAL A 136 9.24 9.01 2.46
C VAL A 136 10.20 8.43 1.44
N GLU A 137 11.28 7.83 1.93
CA GLU A 137 12.17 7.03 1.10
C GLU A 137 11.54 5.65 0.87
N GLN A 138 11.58 5.19 -0.38
CA GLN A 138 11.25 3.81 -0.69
C GLN A 138 12.53 2.98 -0.55
N ARG A 139 12.47 1.86 0.18
CA ARG A 139 13.55 0.88 0.12
C ARG A 139 13.69 0.44 -1.34
N ALA A 140 14.91 0.59 -1.89
CA ALA A 140 15.16 0.40 -3.31
C ALA A 140 14.78 -1.02 -3.73
N VAL A 141 13.76 -1.13 -4.58
CA VAL A 141 13.60 -2.31 -5.43
C VAL A 141 14.46 -2.03 -6.66
N ASN A 142 15.40 -2.91 -7.00
CA ASN A 142 16.39 -2.68 -8.05
C ASN A 142 15.73 -2.20 -9.35
N ASP A 143 15.91 -0.92 -9.66
CA ASP A 143 15.38 -0.24 -10.83
C ASP A 143 16.20 -0.66 -12.06
N VAL A 144 15.76 -1.73 -12.71
CA VAL A 144 16.27 -2.07 -14.04
C VAL A 144 15.38 -1.36 -15.05
N GLY A 145 15.59 -0.05 -15.21
CA GLY A 145 14.91 0.80 -16.18
C GLY A 145 15.07 0.27 -17.61
N GLN A 146 14.15 -0.60 -18.04
CA GLN A 146 14.03 -1.02 -19.43
C GLN A 146 12.85 -0.30 -20.09
N PRO A 147 12.98 0.07 -21.38
CA PRO A 147 11.95 0.80 -22.08
C PRO A 147 10.64 0.02 -22.13
N VAL A 148 9.56 0.68 -21.71
CA VAL A 148 8.18 0.20 -21.79
C VAL A 148 7.85 -0.14 -23.24
N GLY A 149 7.34 -1.35 -23.47
CA GLY A 149 6.90 -1.78 -24.80
C GLY A 149 5.75 -0.91 -25.32
N PRO A 150 5.50 -0.86 -26.64
CA PRO A 150 4.45 -0.03 -27.22
C PRO A 150 3.08 -0.40 -26.63
N LYS A 151 2.30 0.63 -26.26
CA LYS A 151 0.90 0.49 -25.81
C LYS A 151 0.12 -0.24 -26.91
N LYS A 152 -0.45 -1.40 -26.57
CA LYS A 152 -1.42 -2.08 -27.42
C LYS A 152 -2.82 -1.59 -27.08
N GLU A 153 -3.65 -1.41 -28.11
CA GLU A 153 -5.08 -1.15 -27.92
C GLU A 153 -5.70 -2.27 -27.10
N SER A 154 -6.31 -1.90 -25.98
CA SER A 154 -7.03 -2.81 -25.10
C SER A 154 -8.33 -3.21 -25.79
N ASN A 155 -8.58 -4.51 -25.95
CA ASN A 155 -9.97 -4.97 -26.02
C ASN A 155 -10.60 -4.57 -24.67
N ASN A 156 -11.70 -3.81 -24.67
CA ASN A 156 -12.40 -3.21 -23.50
C ASN A 156 -12.77 -4.15 -22.32
N LYS A 157 -12.27 -5.39 -22.28
CA LYS A 157 -12.44 -6.35 -21.19
C LYS A 157 -11.55 -5.95 -20.00
N THR A 158 -12.20 -5.52 -18.93
CA THR A 158 -11.59 -5.35 -17.61
C THR A 158 -11.86 -6.60 -16.77
N PHE A 159 -10.82 -7.17 -16.17
CA PHE A 159 -10.91 -8.22 -15.17
C PHE A 159 -10.79 -7.59 -13.79
N TYR A 160 -11.83 -7.75 -12.98
CA TYR A 160 -11.83 -7.33 -11.58
C TYR A 160 -11.38 -8.50 -10.72
N ALA A 161 -10.28 -8.32 -10.00
CA ALA A 161 -9.78 -9.27 -9.02
C ALA A 161 -10.18 -8.82 -7.62
N GLU A 162 -10.97 -9.63 -6.92
CA GLU A 162 -11.39 -9.35 -5.54
C GLU A 162 -10.20 -9.53 -4.57
N LEU A 163 -9.94 -8.51 -3.76
CA LEU A 163 -8.86 -8.49 -2.78
C LEU A 163 -9.40 -8.56 -1.37
N ARG A 164 -8.83 -9.48 -0.60
CA ARG A 164 -8.79 -9.42 0.86
C ARG A 164 -7.43 -8.92 1.31
N ILE A 165 -7.40 -7.94 2.20
CA ILE A 165 -6.18 -7.53 2.91
C ILE A 165 -6.30 -7.95 4.37
N VAL A 166 -5.30 -8.67 4.87
CA VAL A 166 -5.21 -9.09 6.27
C VAL A 166 -4.08 -8.30 6.93
N ALA A 167 -4.38 -7.49 7.93
CA ALA A 167 -3.38 -6.75 8.70
C ALA A 167 -3.12 -7.46 10.04
N ASP A 168 -1.85 -7.53 10.45
CA ASP A 168 -1.50 -8.03 11.79
C ASP A 168 -1.63 -6.96 12.88
N GLU A 169 -1.38 -7.37 14.13
CA GLU A 169 -1.45 -6.48 15.30
C GLU A 169 -0.44 -5.33 15.22
N TYR A 170 0.73 -5.55 14.61
CA TYR A 170 1.77 -4.54 14.44
C TYR A 170 1.33 -3.43 13.47
N HIS A 171 0.71 -3.81 12.35
CA HIS A 171 0.16 -2.86 11.37
C HIS A 171 -1.12 -2.19 11.89
N ARG A 172 -2.07 -2.98 12.43
CA ARG A 172 -3.34 -2.47 12.96
C ARG A 172 -3.15 -1.44 14.07
N GLY A 173 -2.09 -1.58 14.86
CA GLY A 173 -1.77 -0.67 15.98
C GLY A 173 -1.55 0.79 15.59
N ALA A 174 -1.29 1.08 14.31
CA ALA A 174 -1.11 2.46 13.83
C ALA A 174 -2.42 3.24 13.59
N PHE A 175 -3.58 2.59 13.68
CA PHE A 175 -4.87 3.16 13.30
C PHE A 175 -5.82 3.29 14.49
N LYS A 176 -6.59 4.38 14.55
CA LYS A 176 -7.52 4.64 15.66
C LYS A 176 -8.85 3.92 15.50
N SER A 177 -9.24 3.63 14.27
CA SER A 177 -10.49 2.95 13.95
C SER A 177 -10.35 2.02 12.75
N ASP A 178 -11.34 1.15 12.57
CA ASP A 178 -11.39 0.21 11.45
C ASP A 178 -11.58 0.95 10.13
N GLU A 179 -12.39 2.01 10.14
CA GLU A 179 -12.60 2.88 8.99
C GLU A 179 -11.29 3.55 8.54
N GLU A 180 -10.44 4.00 9.47
CA GLU A 180 -9.13 4.56 9.12
C GLU A 180 -8.21 3.53 8.44
N LEU A 181 -8.23 2.28 8.91
CA LEU A 181 -7.45 1.19 8.31
C LEU A 181 -7.96 0.86 6.89
N VAL A 182 -9.28 0.73 6.72
CA VAL A 182 -9.88 0.47 5.41
C VAL A 182 -9.59 1.59 4.42
N GLN A 183 -9.75 2.85 4.85
CA GLN A 183 -9.45 4.01 4.01
C GLN A 183 -7.96 4.06 3.65
N TYR A 184 -7.06 3.71 4.57
CA TYR A 184 -5.63 3.64 4.30
C TYR A 184 -5.32 2.66 3.16
N PHE A 185 -5.85 1.44 3.21
CA PHE A 185 -5.66 0.47 2.14
C PHE A 185 -6.35 0.86 0.85
N ALA A 186 -7.53 1.48 0.89
CA ALA A 186 -8.21 1.96 -0.30
C ALA A 186 -7.39 3.04 -1.05
N LEU A 187 -6.70 3.95 -0.34
CA LEU A 187 -5.76 4.90 -0.96
C LEU A 187 -4.62 4.17 -1.68
N CYS A 188 -4.04 3.15 -1.04
CA CYS A 188 -3.00 2.32 -1.65
C CYS A 188 -3.49 1.61 -2.91
N ILE A 189 -4.61 0.89 -2.82
CA ILE A 189 -5.17 0.10 -3.92
C ILE A 189 -5.56 1.00 -5.10
N LYS A 190 -5.98 2.25 -4.86
CA LYS A 190 -6.19 3.19 -5.95
C LYS A 190 -4.90 3.47 -6.72
N LEU A 191 -3.77 3.70 -6.05
CA LEU A 191 -2.49 3.93 -6.71
C LEU A 191 -1.89 2.66 -7.34
N VAL A 192 -2.20 1.48 -6.79
CA VAL A 192 -1.91 0.18 -7.43
C VAL A 192 -2.69 0.11 -8.75
N ASN A 193 -4.00 0.35 -8.72
CA ASN A 193 -4.84 0.29 -9.91
C ASN A 193 -4.38 1.25 -11.02
N ILE A 194 -3.83 2.42 -10.69
CA ILE A 194 -3.25 3.34 -11.69
C ILE A 194 -2.04 2.70 -12.41
N ARG A 195 -1.18 1.96 -11.68
CA ARG A 195 -0.04 1.24 -12.28
C ARG A 195 -0.49 0.11 -13.20
N TYR A 196 -1.62 -0.52 -12.87
CA TYR A 196 -2.20 -1.59 -13.67
C TYR A 196 -3.03 -1.09 -14.87
N GLU A 197 -3.18 0.23 -15.09
CA GLU A 197 -3.98 0.75 -16.21
C GLU A 197 -3.42 0.38 -17.58
N ASP A 198 -2.11 0.21 -17.68
CA ASP A 198 -1.42 -0.13 -18.92
C ASP A 198 -1.44 -1.66 -19.21
N THR A 199 -2.06 -2.45 -18.33
CA THR A 199 -2.35 -3.87 -18.62
C THR A 199 -3.42 -3.99 -19.72
N SER A 200 -3.27 -4.97 -20.62
CA SER A 200 -4.17 -5.18 -21.75
C SER A 200 -4.39 -6.67 -22.07
N ASP A 201 -5.62 -6.99 -22.49
CA ASP A 201 -6.14 -8.34 -22.71
C ASP A 201 -5.90 -9.32 -21.55
N PRO A 202 -6.62 -9.16 -20.43
CA PRO A 202 -7.49 -8.03 -20.09
C PRO A 202 -6.73 -6.89 -19.39
N ARG A 203 -7.40 -5.74 -19.25
CA ARG A 203 -7.01 -4.75 -18.25
C ARG A 203 -7.37 -5.29 -16.87
N VAL A 204 -6.44 -5.28 -15.92
CA VAL A 204 -6.68 -5.76 -14.56
C VAL A 204 -7.01 -4.58 -13.65
N GLN A 205 -8.05 -4.73 -12.83
CA GLN A 205 -8.35 -3.85 -11.72
C GLN A 205 -8.58 -4.67 -10.46
N PHE A 206 -8.09 -4.18 -9.34
CA PHE A 206 -8.31 -4.77 -8.03
C PHE A 206 -9.47 -4.10 -7.33
N LEU A 207 -10.39 -4.90 -6.80
CA LEU A 207 -11.52 -4.46 -5.98
C LEU A 207 -11.25 -4.91 -4.54
N LEU A 208 -11.04 -3.98 -3.63
CA LEU A 208 -10.87 -4.31 -2.21
C LEU A 208 -12.25 -4.60 -1.62
N THR A 209 -12.49 -5.86 -1.27
CA THR A 209 -13.78 -6.32 -0.77
C THR A 209 -13.77 -6.58 0.73
N THR A 210 -12.60 -6.95 1.26
CA THR A 210 -12.44 -7.36 2.65
C THR A 210 -11.16 -6.80 3.25
N VAL A 211 -11.26 -6.21 4.44
CA VAL A 211 -10.12 -5.99 5.33
C VAL A 211 -10.33 -6.82 6.58
N GLU A 212 -9.30 -7.55 6.98
CA GLU A 212 -9.33 -8.43 8.14
C GLU A 212 -8.19 -8.10 9.09
N VAL A 213 -8.46 -8.08 10.40
CA VAL A 213 -7.41 -8.05 11.44
C VAL A 213 -7.13 -9.49 11.86
N ALA A 214 -5.88 -9.91 11.67
CA ALA A 214 -5.44 -11.25 12.06
C ALA A 214 -5.58 -11.46 13.56
N GLU A 215 -5.68 -12.72 13.98
CA GLU A 215 -5.62 -13.06 15.40
C GLU A 215 -4.26 -12.63 16.01
N ASN A 216 -4.27 -12.26 17.28
CA ASN A 216 -3.03 -11.93 17.99
C ASN A 216 -2.05 -13.12 17.93
N ASN A 217 -0.76 -12.84 17.83
CA ASN A 217 0.29 -13.86 17.65
C ASN A 217 0.12 -14.75 16.41
N PHE A 218 -0.62 -14.30 15.38
CA PHE A 218 -0.70 -15.02 14.12
C PHE A 218 0.63 -15.05 13.35
N THR A 219 1.55 -14.14 13.63
CA THR A 219 2.79 -13.97 12.87
C THR A 219 3.83 -15.06 13.13
N GLU A 220 4.63 -15.39 12.11
CA GLU A 220 5.80 -16.29 12.22
C GLU A 220 7.06 -15.43 12.35
N VAL A 221 7.46 -15.14 13.60
CA VAL A 221 8.49 -14.17 13.93
C VAL A 221 9.71 -14.79 14.60
N PHE A 222 10.86 -14.14 14.47
CA PHE A 222 12.10 -14.50 15.15
C PHE A 222 12.86 -13.25 15.61
N TYR A 223 13.81 -13.43 16.54
CA TYR A 223 14.68 -12.38 17.04
C TYR A 223 16.09 -12.56 16.49
N ALA A 224 16.71 -11.47 16.03
CA ALA A 224 18.08 -11.46 15.54
C ALA A 224 18.74 -10.10 15.81
N PRO A 225 20.08 -10.01 15.78
CA PRO A 225 20.76 -8.71 15.81
C PRO A 225 20.20 -7.79 14.72
N ASP A 226 19.98 -6.53 15.08
CA ASP A 226 19.42 -5.54 14.18
C ASP A 226 20.35 -5.31 12.98
N VAL A 227 19.85 -5.55 11.76
CA VAL A 227 20.60 -5.35 10.51
C VAL A 227 21.03 -3.89 10.35
N ASP A 228 20.20 -2.94 10.80
CA ASP A 228 20.50 -1.51 10.69
C ASP A 228 21.45 -1.05 11.81
N CYS A 229 21.57 -1.82 12.91
CA CYS A 229 22.43 -1.52 14.06
C CYS A 229 23.13 -2.78 14.65
N PRO A 230 24.01 -3.46 13.88
CA PRO A 230 24.60 -4.73 14.32
C PRO A 230 25.39 -4.60 15.62
N GLY A 231 25.13 -5.50 16.57
CA GLY A 231 25.84 -5.57 17.85
C GLY A 231 25.38 -4.58 18.93
N ARG A 232 24.36 -3.74 18.65
CA ARG A 232 23.79 -2.79 19.62
C ARG A 232 22.38 -3.14 20.07
N SER A 233 21.59 -3.72 19.18
CA SER A 233 20.20 -4.07 19.42
C SER A 233 19.86 -5.44 18.83
N VAL A 234 18.82 -6.04 19.40
CA VAL A 234 18.10 -7.17 18.83
C VAL A 234 16.75 -6.64 18.36
N LYS A 235 16.33 -7.06 17.17
CA LYS A 235 15.07 -6.67 16.53
C LYS A 235 14.25 -7.92 16.22
N ILE A 236 12.93 -7.74 16.18
CA ILE A 236 11.99 -8.77 15.71
C ILE A 236 11.87 -8.71 14.19
N TYR A 237 11.88 -9.87 13.55
CA TYR A 237 11.70 -10.05 12.11
C TYR A 237 10.62 -11.08 11.83
N MET A 238 10.01 -11.02 10.65
CA MET A 238 9.05 -11.99 10.15
C MET A 238 9.74 -12.93 9.15
N ASP A 239 9.62 -14.24 9.36
CA ASP A 239 10.16 -15.22 8.40
C ASP A 239 9.23 -15.29 7.16
N PRO A 240 9.70 -14.87 5.97
CA PRO A 240 8.85 -14.79 4.79
C PRO A 240 8.34 -16.17 4.35
N VAL A 241 9.18 -17.21 4.47
CA VAL A 241 8.87 -18.57 4.02
C VAL A 241 7.82 -19.23 4.91
N LEU A 242 7.99 -19.13 6.23
CA LEU A 242 7.01 -19.64 7.20
C LEU A 242 5.70 -18.87 7.08
N MET A 243 5.78 -17.54 7.00
CA MET A 243 4.61 -16.68 6.94
C MET A 243 3.78 -16.92 5.67
N ILE A 244 4.38 -16.94 4.48
CA ILE A 244 3.62 -17.17 3.23
C ILE A 244 2.96 -18.55 3.20
N ASN A 245 3.57 -19.56 3.83
CA ASN A 245 2.99 -20.90 3.95
C ASN A 245 1.82 -20.93 4.93
N LYS A 246 1.92 -20.23 6.06
CA LYS A 246 0.81 -20.06 7.01
C LYS A 246 -0.35 -19.30 6.38
N THR A 247 -0.08 -18.17 5.72
CA THR A 247 -1.09 -17.40 4.98
C THR A 247 -1.75 -18.26 3.90
N ALA A 248 -1.00 -19.05 3.13
CA ALA A 248 -1.55 -19.97 2.14
C ALA A 248 -2.47 -21.03 2.75
N LYS A 249 -2.07 -21.61 3.89
CA LYS A 249 -2.85 -22.64 4.60
C LYS A 249 -4.20 -22.11 5.10
N ILE A 250 -4.21 -20.90 5.65
CA ILE A 250 -5.39 -20.29 6.29
C ILE A 250 -6.27 -19.58 5.25
N TYR A 251 -5.67 -18.77 4.39
CA TYR A 251 -6.39 -17.86 3.49
C TYR A 251 -6.32 -18.25 2.01
N GLY A 252 -5.46 -19.20 1.60
CA GLY A 252 -5.31 -19.56 0.19
C GLY A 252 -6.55 -20.19 -0.46
N ASN A 253 -7.56 -20.54 0.33
CA ASN A 253 -8.87 -21.06 -0.08
C ASN A 253 -10.02 -20.06 0.11
N SER A 254 -9.71 -18.78 0.31
CA SER A 254 -10.73 -17.75 0.49
C SER A 254 -11.66 -17.63 -0.73
N ASN A 255 -12.81 -16.99 -0.51
CA ASN A 255 -13.76 -16.69 -1.58
C ASN A 255 -13.23 -15.62 -2.53
N GLU A 256 -12.51 -14.64 -2.00
CA GLU A 256 -11.82 -13.60 -2.76
C GLU A 256 -10.73 -14.21 -3.66
N ASP A 257 -10.45 -13.52 -4.76
CA ASP A 257 -9.48 -13.96 -5.75
C ASP A 257 -8.04 -14.01 -5.21
N ILE A 258 -7.67 -13.05 -4.35
CA ILE A 258 -6.34 -12.94 -3.75
C ILE A 258 -6.46 -12.43 -2.31
N THR A 259 -5.69 -13.01 -1.40
CA THR A 259 -5.45 -12.46 -0.04
C THR A 259 -4.03 -11.92 0.08
N VAL A 260 -3.88 -10.68 0.53
CA VAL A 260 -2.59 -10.07 0.85
C VAL A 260 -2.48 -9.89 2.35
N PHE A 261 -1.48 -10.48 2.98
CA PHE A 261 -1.16 -10.25 4.37
C PHE A 261 -0.16 -9.09 4.50
N VAL A 262 -0.42 -8.17 5.43
CA VAL A 262 0.35 -6.93 5.61
C VAL A 262 0.84 -6.85 7.05
N THR A 263 2.11 -6.51 7.21
CA THR A 263 2.76 -6.35 8.52
C THR A 263 3.61 -5.08 8.59
N SER A 264 3.82 -4.56 9.80
CA SER A 264 4.84 -3.54 10.08
C SER A 264 6.14 -4.10 10.65
N VAL A 265 6.29 -5.42 10.69
CA VAL A 265 7.54 -6.10 11.03
C VAL A 265 8.35 -6.34 9.75
N ASP A 266 9.64 -6.03 9.77
CA ASP A 266 10.55 -6.34 8.67
C ASP A 266 10.59 -7.85 8.40
N LEU A 267 10.35 -8.22 7.15
CA LEU A 267 10.61 -9.54 6.60
C LEU A 267 12.12 -9.73 6.49
N ALA A 268 12.60 -10.88 6.92
CA ALA A 268 14.00 -11.23 6.77
C ALA A 268 14.18 -12.74 6.69
N ASP A 269 15.10 -13.18 5.84
CA ASP A 269 15.53 -14.56 5.89
C ASP A 269 16.43 -14.79 7.11
N HIS A 270 16.23 -15.92 7.78
CA HIS A 270 17.02 -16.33 8.92
C HIS A 270 18.06 -17.37 8.51
N PHE A 271 19.34 -16.99 8.54
CA PHE A 271 20.45 -17.91 8.29
C PHE A 271 21.46 -17.84 9.43
N ASP A 272 21.72 -18.97 10.07
CA ASP A 272 22.73 -19.13 11.14
C ASP A 272 22.64 -18.06 12.25
N GLY A 273 21.44 -17.75 12.72
CA GLY A 273 21.23 -16.75 13.78
C GLY A 273 21.25 -15.29 13.30
N SER A 274 21.47 -15.05 11.99
CA SER A 274 21.52 -13.71 11.39
C SER A 274 20.29 -13.44 10.52
N ALA A 275 19.82 -12.19 10.53
CA ALA A 275 18.73 -11.71 9.68
C ALA A 275 19.26 -11.05 8.41
N TYR A 276 18.59 -11.30 7.28
CA TYR A 276 18.86 -10.64 5.99
C TYR A 276 17.57 -10.02 5.45
N ASN A 277 17.32 -8.74 5.76
CA ASN A 277 16.06 -8.02 5.48
C ASN A 277 15.93 -7.44 4.07
N HIS A 278 16.35 -8.20 3.06
CA HIS A 278 16.26 -7.80 1.65
C HIS A 278 14.89 -8.13 1.02
N VAL A 279 14.14 -9.04 1.65
CA VAL A 279 12.77 -9.40 1.26
C VAL A 279 11.84 -8.35 1.84
N MET A 280 10.96 -7.78 1.01
CA MET A 280 9.92 -6.83 1.47
C MET A 280 8.50 -7.35 1.19
N GLY A 281 8.40 -8.42 0.40
CA GLY A 281 7.17 -9.09 0.05
C GLY A 281 7.45 -10.47 -0.52
N GLN A 282 6.42 -11.32 -0.54
CA GLN A 282 6.49 -12.62 -1.18
C GLN A 282 5.10 -13.09 -1.61
N ALA A 283 4.98 -13.57 -2.83
CA ALA A 283 3.74 -14.14 -3.35
C ALA A 283 3.90 -15.59 -3.80
N LYS A 284 2.79 -16.33 -3.76
CA LYS A 284 2.71 -17.61 -4.48
C LYS A 284 2.51 -17.32 -5.97
N LEU A 285 3.58 -17.48 -6.74
CA LEU A 285 3.58 -17.26 -8.18
C LEU A 285 2.46 -18.05 -8.89
N GLY A 286 1.69 -17.34 -9.72
CA GLY A 286 0.51 -17.88 -10.43
C GLY A 286 -0.63 -18.31 -9.50
N GLY A 287 -0.68 -17.72 -8.30
CA GLY A 287 -1.60 -18.05 -7.22
C GLY A 287 -3.08 -17.87 -7.56
N LEU A 288 -3.44 -16.86 -8.35
CA LEU A 288 -4.83 -16.50 -8.67
C LEU A 288 -5.65 -17.71 -9.14
N CYS A 289 -5.11 -18.49 -10.09
CA CYS A 289 -5.80 -19.65 -10.67
C CYS A 289 -5.56 -20.97 -9.91
N SER A 290 -4.94 -20.92 -8.72
CA SER A 290 -4.50 -22.10 -7.99
C SER A 290 -5.05 -22.09 -6.56
N ARG A 291 -6.04 -22.94 -6.31
CA ARG A 291 -6.63 -23.11 -4.98
C ARG A 291 -5.55 -23.43 -3.93
N GLY A 292 -5.61 -22.77 -2.78
CA GLY A 292 -4.59 -22.88 -1.71
C GLY A 292 -3.33 -22.03 -1.93
N ARG A 293 -3.24 -21.27 -3.03
CA ARG A 293 -2.06 -20.47 -3.39
C ARG A 293 -2.39 -19.01 -3.69
N ARG A 294 -3.62 -18.55 -3.45
CA ARG A 294 -4.09 -17.19 -3.75
C ARG A 294 -3.61 -16.16 -2.74
N VAL A 295 -2.30 -16.13 -2.46
CA VAL A 295 -1.76 -15.33 -1.35
C VAL A 295 -0.48 -14.59 -1.68
N ALA A 296 -0.32 -13.43 -1.02
CA ALA A 296 0.91 -12.68 -0.90
C ALA A 296 1.10 -12.17 0.54
N ILE A 297 2.33 -11.85 0.91
CA ILE A 297 2.71 -11.14 2.15
C ILE A 297 3.51 -9.90 1.77
N VAL A 298 3.33 -8.78 2.46
CA VAL A 298 4.06 -7.52 2.21
C VAL A 298 4.33 -6.75 3.50
N GLU A 299 5.44 -6.01 3.51
CA GLU A 299 5.75 -4.98 4.49
C GLU A 299 4.98 -3.68 4.24
N ASP A 300 4.66 -2.98 5.34
CA ASP A 300 4.24 -1.59 5.33
C ASP A 300 4.63 -0.86 6.62
N ALA A 301 4.93 0.43 6.52
CA ALA A 301 5.16 1.29 7.68
C ALA A 301 4.13 2.43 7.72
N PRO A 302 2.93 2.26 8.29
CA PRO A 302 1.99 3.36 8.43
C PRO A 302 2.56 4.54 9.23
N PRO A 303 2.18 5.79 8.92
CA PRO A 303 1.28 6.21 7.85
C PRO A 303 2.05 6.56 6.55
N THR A 304 3.15 5.88 6.23
CA THR A 304 4.01 6.24 5.09
C THR A 304 3.51 5.70 3.76
N TYR A 305 2.58 4.74 3.74
CA TYR A 305 2.10 4.08 2.53
C TYR A 305 3.26 3.44 1.73
N SER A 306 4.25 2.87 2.42
CA SER A 306 5.44 2.29 1.78
C SER A 306 5.10 1.03 0.98
N LEU A 307 4.00 0.35 1.31
CA LEU A 307 3.59 -0.89 0.65
C LEU A 307 3.21 -0.76 -0.83
N ILE A 308 2.90 0.44 -1.35
CA ILE A 308 2.21 0.62 -2.64
C ILE A 308 2.95 -0.11 -3.78
N GLN A 309 4.28 0.02 -3.82
CA GLN A 309 5.10 -0.61 -4.85
C GLN A 309 5.22 -2.12 -4.61
N ILE A 310 5.43 -2.52 -3.35
CA ILE A 310 5.60 -3.91 -2.94
C ILE A 310 4.33 -4.71 -3.24
N ILE A 311 3.15 -4.24 -2.82
CA ILE A 311 1.88 -4.92 -3.11
C ILE A 311 1.60 -4.99 -4.60
N ALA A 312 1.93 -3.93 -5.35
CA ALA A 312 1.73 -3.95 -6.79
C ALA A 312 2.62 -5.01 -7.46
N HIS A 313 3.86 -5.17 -6.98
CA HIS A 313 4.80 -6.22 -7.41
C HIS A 313 4.31 -7.62 -7.04
N GLU A 314 3.94 -7.85 -5.78
CA GLU A 314 3.50 -9.16 -5.31
C GLU A 314 2.17 -9.60 -5.96
N LEU A 315 1.25 -8.65 -6.19
CA LEU A 315 0.04 -8.93 -6.96
C LEU A 315 0.39 -9.38 -8.39
N ALA A 316 1.43 -8.83 -9.03
CA ALA A 316 1.85 -9.26 -10.37
C ALA A 316 2.35 -10.72 -10.35
N HIS A 317 3.08 -11.11 -9.31
CA HIS A 317 3.44 -12.51 -9.10
C HIS A 317 2.21 -13.42 -8.91
N THR A 318 1.19 -13.00 -8.18
CA THR A 318 -0.05 -13.80 -8.07
C THR A 318 -0.74 -14.02 -9.44
N LEU A 319 -0.60 -13.04 -10.36
CA LEU A 319 -1.08 -13.11 -11.75
C LEU A 319 -0.16 -13.94 -12.67
N GLY A 320 0.97 -14.45 -12.17
CA GLY A 320 1.88 -15.32 -12.93
C GLY A 320 3.03 -14.59 -13.64
N VAL A 321 3.34 -13.35 -13.25
CA VAL A 321 4.48 -12.60 -13.79
C VAL A 321 5.76 -12.99 -13.03
N SER A 322 6.87 -13.24 -13.74
CA SER A 322 8.21 -13.46 -13.15
C SER A 322 8.98 -12.13 -13.06
N HIS A 323 10.09 -12.09 -12.31
CA HIS A 323 10.95 -10.91 -12.30
C HIS A 323 11.49 -10.57 -13.70
N ASP A 324 11.80 -9.30 -13.92
CA ASP A 324 12.46 -8.86 -15.14
C ASP A 324 13.86 -9.48 -15.25
N GLY A 325 14.23 -9.90 -16.47
CA GLY A 325 15.49 -10.60 -16.73
C GLY A 325 15.45 -12.11 -16.46
N GLU A 326 14.48 -12.62 -15.71
CA GLU A 326 14.29 -14.06 -15.53
C GLU A 326 13.58 -14.72 -16.72
N LYS A 327 13.88 -16.00 -16.97
CA LYS A 327 13.09 -16.80 -17.92
C LYS A 327 11.70 -17.04 -17.30
N PRO A 328 10.60 -16.90 -18.06
CA PRO A 328 9.29 -17.31 -17.59
C PRO A 328 9.35 -18.76 -17.12
N LEU A 329 8.71 -19.09 -15.98
CA LEU A 329 8.62 -20.48 -15.52
C LEU A 329 8.12 -21.37 -16.67
N GLU A 330 8.85 -22.44 -16.97
CA GLU A 330 8.53 -23.34 -18.08
C GLU A 330 7.11 -23.91 -17.97
N SER A 331 6.62 -24.13 -16.75
CA SER A 331 5.25 -24.58 -16.49
C SER A 331 4.18 -23.57 -16.93
N ILE A 332 4.44 -22.27 -16.77
CA ILE A 332 3.57 -21.19 -17.23
C ILE A 332 3.69 -21.04 -18.75
N ALA A 333 4.92 -21.04 -19.28
CA ALA A 333 5.19 -20.96 -20.71
C ALA A 333 4.55 -22.11 -21.50
N ASN A 334 4.55 -23.32 -20.96
CA ASN A 334 3.97 -24.51 -21.60
C ASN A 334 2.44 -24.51 -21.54
N LYS A 335 1.82 -23.95 -20.49
CA LYS A 335 0.35 -23.74 -20.44
C LYS A 335 -0.10 -22.73 -21.51
N LEU A 336 0.64 -21.64 -21.69
CA LEU A 336 0.37 -20.65 -22.74
C LEU A 336 0.52 -21.25 -24.15
N LYS A 337 1.51 -22.13 -24.38
CA LYS A 337 1.68 -22.84 -25.66
C LYS A 337 0.53 -23.82 -25.95
N LYS A 338 -0.02 -24.49 -24.92
CA LYS A 338 -1.16 -25.42 -25.08
C LYS A 338 -2.49 -24.72 -25.34
N GLN A 339 -2.67 -23.47 -24.88
CA GLN A 339 -3.89 -22.68 -25.11
C GLN A 339 -4.08 -22.21 -26.56
N LEU A 340 -3.09 -22.35 -27.44
CA LEU A 340 -3.20 -22.03 -28.87
C LEU A 340 -3.98 -23.09 -29.70
N GLN A 341 -4.56 -24.14 -29.08
CA GLN A 341 -5.13 -25.27 -29.82
C GLN A 341 -6.56 -25.73 -29.49
N TRP A 342 -7.35 -25.10 -28.60
CA TRP A 342 -8.72 -25.58 -28.30
C TRP A 342 -9.81 -24.49 -28.22
N PRO A 343 -11.07 -24.80 -28.60
CA PRO A 343 -12.11 -23.82 -28.88
C PRO A 343 -12.76 -23.23 -27.61
N GLU A 344 -13.32 -22.04 -27.81
CA GLU A 344 -13.93 -21.12 -26.85
C GLU A 344 -14.83 -21.76 -25.79
N ARG A 345 -14.45 -21.60 -24.51
CA ARG A 345 -15.35 -21.30 -23.37
C ARG A 345 -14.59 -21.24 -22.03
N THR A 346 -13.93 -20.11 -21.76
CA THR A 346 -13.51 -19.66 -20.41
C THR A 346 -12.86 -18.27 -20.53
N PRO A 347 -13.21 -17.26 -19.71
CA PRO A 347 -12.47 -16.01 -19.67
C PRO A 347 -11.16 -16.26 -18.90
N HIS A 348 -10.08 -16.57 -19.62
CA HIS A 348 -8.75 -16.74 -19.04
C HIS A 348 -7.97 -15.43 -19.12
N VAL A 349 -7.64 -14.87 -17.95
CA VAL A 349 -6.64 -13.81 -17.80
C VAL A 349 -5.27 -14.44 -17.91
N ALA A 350 -4.74 -14.49 -19.13
CA ALA A 350 -3.38 -14.90 -19.40
C ALA A 350 -2.72 -13.79 -20.20
N LEU A 351 -1.76 -13.07 -19.59
CA LEU A 351 -0.94 -12.06 -20.26
C LEU A 351 -0.10 -12.76 -21.34
N SER A 352 -0.68 -12.87 -22.54
CA SER A 352 -0.33 -13.85 -23.57
C SER A 352 0.93 -13.56 -24.40
N SER A 353 1.95 -12.84 -23.90
CA SER A 353 3.23 -12.75 -24.63
C SER A 353 4.40 -12.27 -23.78
N ARG A 354 5.63 -12.65 -24.19
CA ARG A 354 6.91 -12.13 -23.66
C ARG A 354 7.00 -10.59 -23.63
N LYS A 355 6.19 -9.88 -24.43
CA LYS A 355 6.09 -8.41 -24.43
C LYS A 355 5.10 -7.87 -23.38
N LYS A 356 4.08 -8.64 -22.99
CA LYS A 356 3.05 -8.27 -22.01
C LYS A 356 3.55 -8.35 -20.56
N GLN A 357 4.42 -9.31 -20.25
CA GLN A 357 5.06 -9.43 -18.92
C GLN A 357 6.04 -8.27 -18.65
N ARG A 358 6.84 -7.88 -19.66
CA ARG A 358 7.81 -6.76 -19.57
C ARG A 358 7.17 -5.37 -19.41
N ALA A 359 5.92 -5.21 -19.84
CA ALA A 359 5.21 -3.93 -19.75
C ALA A 359 4.59 -3.70 -18.37
N LEU A 360 4.18 -4.74 -17.63
CA LEU A 360 3.67 -4.54 -16.26
C LEU A 360 4.77 -4.03 -15.33
N LEU A 361 5.96 -4.64 -15.36
CA LEU A 361 7.00 -4.37 -14.37
C LEU A 361 7.80 -3.09 -14.65
N GLY A 362 8.04 -2.73 -15.91
CA GLY A 362 8.60 -1.40 -16.25
C GLY A 362 7.66 -0.21 -15.94
N LEU A 363 6.43 -0.47 -15.48
CA LEU A 363 5.45 0.49 -14.97
C LEU A 363 5.23 0.37 -13.45
N LEU A 364 5.80 -0.67 -12.83
CA LEU A 364 5.78 -0.92 -11.38
C LEU A 364 7.03 -0.38 -10.68
N TYR A 365 7.99 0.16 -11.44
CA TYR A 365 9.19 0.86 -10.97
C TYR A 365 9.16 2.34 -11.33
#